data_AF-A0A176X9E9-F1
#
_entry.id   AF-A0A176X9E9-F1
#
_cell.length_a   1.000
_cell.length_b   1.000
_cell.length_c   1.000
_cell.angle_alpha   90.00
_cell.angle_beta   90.00
_cell.angle_gamma   90.00
#
_symmetry.space_group_name_H-M   'P 1'
#
loop_
_entity.id
_entity.type
_entity.pdbx_description
1 polymer ?
#
loop_
_entity_poly.entity_id
_entity_poly.type
_entity_poly.pdbx_seq_one_letter_code
_entity_poly.pdbx_strand_id
1 'polypeptide(L)'
;MIIKTMPTYGLAWHMLAKTKLVLGDRLAFESAFLQSWIVSPHERWLAQERLMLVASNGSENDDTIRPAIKSDIRALLQTNSGFLFVLDLYRRDVGFRDGVTEVLEAMPGDIQRRFLFRLQSPSPADSSGRVPDGTPSTQGKTVTSS
;
A
#
# COMPACT_ATOMS: atom_id res chain seq x y z
N MET A 1 9.36 -30.20 9.89
CA MET A 1 7.90 -29.98 9.74
C MET A 1 7.69 -28.80 8.78
N ILE A 2 7.56 -29.05 7.46
CA ILE A 2 7.58 -28.02 6.39
C ILE A 2 6.34 -28.18 5.51
N ILE A 3 5.15 -28.14 6.12
CA ILE A 3 3.87 -28.23 5.38
C ILE A 3 2.82 -27.20 5.85
N LYS A 4 3.12 -26.38 6.87
CA LYS A 4 2.16 -25.38 7.39
C LYS A 4 2.24 -24.00 6.74
N THR A 5 3.24 -23.74 5.90
CA THR A 5 3.44 -22.46 5.21
C THR A 5 3.41 -22.70 3.70
N MET A 6 2.20 -22.89 3.15
CA MET A 6 2.00 -22.80 1.70
C MET A 6 1.21 -21.52 1.41
N PRO A 7 1.60 -20.73 0.40
CA PRO A 7 0.89 -19.49 0.04
C PRO A 7 -0.61 -19.71 -0.20
N THR A 8 -0.98 -20.90 -0.69
CA THR A 8 -2.36 -21.32 -0.94
C THR A 8 -3.22 -21.40 0.32
N TYR A 9 -2.66 -21.83 1.46
CA TYR A 9 -3.39 -21.84 2.73
C TYR A 9 -3.64 -20.41 3.24
N GLY A 10 -2.66 -19.52 3.09
CA GLY A 10 -2.81 -18.11 3.43
C GLY A 10 -3.91 -17.43 2.63
N LEU A 11 -4.00 -17.75 1.33
CA LEU A 11 -5.03 -17.23 0.44
C LEU A 11 -6.43 -17.75 0.81
N ALA A 12 -6.56 -19.03 1.15
CA ALA A 12 -7.84 -19.60 1.57
C ALA A 12 -8.39 -18.89 2.81
N TRP A 13 -7.53 -18.63 3.81
CA TRP A 13 -7.92 -17.85 4.99
C TRP A 13 -8.23 -16.39 4.66
N HIS A 14 -7.49 -15.78 3.74
CA HIS A 14 -7.80 -14.42 3.27
C HIS A 14 -9.19 -14.35 2.62
N MET A 15 -9.53 -15.32 1.76
CA MET A 15 -10.86 -15.41 1.14
C MET A 15 -11.97 -15.63 2.17
N LEU A 16 -11.70 -16.44 3.20
CA LEU A 16 -12.62 -16.59 4.32
C LEU A 16 -12.81 -15.27 5.07
N ALA A 17 -11.73 -14.54 5.38
CA ALA A 17 -11.80 -13.24 6.04
C ALA A 17 -12.67 -12.26 5.22
N LYS A 18 -12.43 -12.16 3.91
CA LYS A 18 -13.26 -11.36 3.00
C LYS A 18 -14.73 -11.76 3.04
N THR A 19 -15.02 -13.06 3.06
CA THR A 19 -16.39 -13.58 3.12
C THR A 19 -17.06 -13.21 4.45
N LYS A 20 -16.35 -13.39 5.57
CA LYS A 20 -16.87 -13.09 6.92
C LYS A 20 -17.14 -11.61 7.13
N LEU A 21 -16.27 -10.76 6.57
CA LEU A 21 -16.47 -9.33 6.53
C LEU A 21 -17.76 -8.94 5.80
N VAL A 22 -18.01 -9.51 4.61
CA VAL A 22 -19.25 -9.27 3.84
C VAL A 22 -20.50 -9.72 4.61
N LEU A 23 -20.39 -10.80 5.38
CA LEU A 23 -21.47 -11.30 6.23
C LEU A 23 -21.69 -10.48 7.53
N GLY A 24 -20.85 -9.48 7.79
CA GLY A 24 -20.90 -8.70 9.04
C GLY A 24 -20.40 -9.45 10.27
N ASP A 25 -19.83 -10.65 10.10
CA ASP A 25 -19.33 -11.49 11.18
C ASP A 25 -17.91 -11.04 11.56
N ARG A 26 -17.84 -10.01 12.40
CA ARG A 26 -16.60 -9.32 12.73
C ARG A 26 -15.56 -10.24 13.40
N LEU A 27 -15.97 -11.02 14.39
CA LEU A 27 -15.08 -11.92 15.12
C LEU A 27 -14.49 -13.00 14.20
N ALA A 28 -15.30 -13.54 13.28
CA ALA A 28 -14.80 -14.52 12.33
C ALA A 28 -13.91 -13.90 11.26
N PHE A 29 -14.15 -12.64 10.87
CA PHE A 29 -13.23 -11.88 10.02
C PHE A 29 -11.85 -11.75 10.68
N GLU A 30 -11.79 -11.25 11.91
CA GLU A 30 -10.53 -11.04 12.64
C GLU A 30 -9.77 -12.36 12.79
N SER A 31 -10.48 -13.42 13.18
CA SER A 31 -9.90 -14.77 13.30
C SER A 31 -9.31 -15.27 11.99
N ALA A 32 -10.06 -15.15 10.88
CA ALA A 32 -9.59 -15.59 9.56
C ALA A 32 -8.45 -14.71 9.03
N PHE A 33 -8.48 -13.39 9.29
CA PHE A 33 -7.40 -12.47 8.93
C PHE A 33 -6.09 -12.87 9.63
N LEU A 34 -6.13 -13.11 10.94
CA LEU A 34 -4.97 -13.55 11.70
C LEU A 34 -4.47 -14.91 11.22
N GLN A 35 -5.35 -15.87 10.93
CA GLN A 35 -4.92 -17.15 10.36
C GLN A 35 -4.22 -16.98 9.02
N SER A 36 -4.72 -16.10 8.14
CA SER A 36 -4.04 -15.78 6.87
C SER A 36 -2.62 -15.29 7.14
N TRP A 37 -2.44 -14.34 8.06
CA TRP A 37 -1.12 -13.82 8.42
C TRP A 37 -0.22 -14.91 9.03
N ILE A 38 -0.71 -15.71 9.99
CA ILE A 38 0.07 -16.74 10.69
C ILE A 38 0.65 -17.79 9.73
N VAL A 39 -0.12 -18.25 8.75
CA VAL A 39 0.32 -19.32 7.83
C VAL A 39 1.10 -18.79 6.63
N SER A 40 1.14 -17.46 6.43
CA SER A 40 1.81 -16.82 5.29
C SER A 40 2.49 -15.47 5.64
N PRO A 41 3.27 -15.38 6.73
CA PRO A 41 3.79 -14.10 7.24
C PRO A 41 4.86 -13.48 6.32
N HIS A 42 5.41 -14.26 5.38
CA HIS A 42 6.46 -13.83 4.45
C HIS A 42 5.98 -13.64 3.01
N GLU A 43 4.70 -13.92 2.75
CA GLU A 43 4.09 -13.79 1.41
C GLU A 43 3.68 -12.33 1.17
N ARG A 44 4.59 -11.54 0.59
CA ARG A 44 4.38 -10.09 0.42
C ARG A 44 3.20 -9.72 -0.46
N TRP A 45 2.94 -10.50 -1.52
CA TRP A 45 1.75 -10.28 -2.35
C TRP A 45 0.47 -10.45 -1.53
N LEU A 46 0.44 -11.40 -0.59
CA LEU A 46 -0.70 -11.64 0.27
C LEU A 46 -0.78 -10.62 1.43
N ALA A 47 0.36 -10.10 1.89
CA ALA A 47 0.41 -8.94 2.79
C ALA A 47 -0.26 -7.72 2.14
N GLN A 48 0.00 -7.47 0.85
CA GLN A 48 -0.67 -6.41 0.09
C GLN A 48 -2.19 -6.64 0.02
N GLU A 49 -2.64 -7.87 -0.30
CA GLU A 49 -4.07 -8.22 -0.29
C GLU A 49 -4.72 -8.00 1.09
N ARG A 50 -4.04 -8.38 2.18
CA ARG A 50 -4.51 -8.15 3.54
C ARG A 50 -4.66 -6.66 3.86
N LEU A 51 -3.69 -5.83 3.47
CA LEU A 51 -3.80 -4.37 3.66
C LEU A 51 -4.92 -3.75 2.81
N MET A 52 -5.13 -4.21 1.58
CA MET A 52 -6.25 -3.77 0.75
C MET A 52 -7.61 -4.13 1.36
N LEU A 53 -7.72 -5.34 1.95
CA LEU A 53 -8.94 -5.76 2.63
C LEU A 53 -9.26 -4.83 3.81
N VAL A 54 -8.26 -4.47 4.61
CA VAL A 54 -8.40 -3.54 5.74
C VAL A 54 -8.75 -2.13 5.27
N ALA A 55 -8.05 -1.59 4.25
CA ALA A 55 -8.34 -0.27 3.70
C ALA A 55 -9.76 -0.18 3.13
N SER A 56 -10.24 -1.26 2.49
CA SER A 56 -11.59 -1.29 1.92
C SER A 56 -12.72 -1.27 2.96
N ASN A 57 -12.41 -1.48 4.24
CA ASN A 57 -13.41 -1.69 5.29
C ASN A 57 -13.23 -0.83 6.55
N GLY A 58 -12.20 0.03 6.60
CA GLY A 58 -11.96 0.92 7.74
C GLY A 58 -11.52 0.21 9.03
N SER A 59 -10.77 -0.90 8.93
CA SER A 59 -10.35 -1.71 10.09
C SER A 59 -8.90 -1.50 10.54
N GLU A 60 -8.24 -0.46 10.04
CA GLU A 60 -6.83 -0.21 10.28
C GLU A 60 -6.49 0.05 11.75
N ASN A 61 -7.48 0.49 12.52
CA ASN A 61 -7.36 0.78 13.95
C ASN A 61 -7.82 -0.36 14.87
N ASP A 62 -8.26 -1.49 14.32
CA ASP A 62 -8.69 -2.66 15.12
C ASP A 62 -7.51 -3.26 15.88
N ASP A 63 -7.59 -3.19 17.22
CA ASP A 63 -6.58 -3.68 18.15
C ASP A 63 -6.21 -5.16 17.91
N THR A 64 -7.17 -6.01 17.51
CA THR A 64 -6.97 -7.45 17.31
C THR A 64 -6.02 -7.73 16.15
N ILE A 65 -6.19 -7.04 15.02
CA ILE A 65 -5.44 -7.29 13.78
C ILE A 65 -4.31 -6.29 13.53
N ARG A 66 -4.26 -5.17 14.27
CA ARG A 66 -3.25 -4.11 14.11
C ARG A 66 -1.80 -4.62 14.18
N PRO A 67 -1.41 -5.56 15.07
CA PRO A 67 -0.04 -6.08 15.06
C PRO A 67 0.33 -6.78 13.73
N ALA A 68 -0.61 -7.54 13.15
CA ALA A 68 -0.41 -8.20 11.86
C ALA A 68 -0.33 -7.17 10.72
N ILE A 69 -1.20 -6.15 10.72
CA ILE A 69 -1.16 -5.02 9.78
C ILE A 69 0.22 -4.34 9.81
N LYS A 70 0.73 -3.98 10.99
CA LYS A 70 2.05 -3.36 11.15
C LYS A 70 3.18 -4.26 10.65
N SER A 71 3.07 -5.57 10.87
CA SER A 71 4.04 -6.52 10.35
C SER A 71 4.01 -6.60 8.81
N ASP A 72 2.82 -6.56 8.20
CA ASP A 72 2.66 -6.54 6.75
C ASP A 72 3.24 -5.25 6.13
N ILE A 73 2.95 -4.08 6.73
CA ILE A 73 3.54 -2.79 6.33
C ILE A 73 5.07 -2.87 6.34
N ARG A 74 5.65 -3.38 7.43
CA ARG A 74 7.11 -3.55 7.56
C ARG A 74 7.67 -4.45 6.46
N ALA A 75 7.03 -5.57 6.17
CA ALA A 75 7.47 -6.51 5.14
C ALA A 75 7.39 -5.91 3.72
N LEU A 76 6.39 -5.08 3.45
CA LEU A 76 6.21 -4.40 2.17
C LEU A 76 7.24 -3.30 1.95
N LEU A 77 7.53 -2.49 2.97
CA LEU A 77 8.52 -1.40 2.92
C LEU A 77 9.95 -1.88 2.58
N GLN A 78 10.25 -3.18 2.76
CA GLN A 78 11.53 -3.78 2.40
C GLN A 78 11.69 -4.05 0.90
N THR A 79 10.65 -3.88 0.08
CA THR A 79 10.68 -4.12 -1.36
C THR A 79 10.30 -2.87 -2.13
N ASN A 80 10.75 -2.74 -3.38
CA ASN A 80 10.41 -1.56 -4.17
C ASN A 80 8.91 -1.46 -4.48
N SER A 81 8.26 -2.57 -4.87
CA SER A 81 6.83 -2.61 -5.16
C SER A 81 5.99 -2.37 -3.91
N GLY A 82 6.29 -3.06 -2.81
CA GLY A 82 5.60 -2.88 -1.54
C GLY A 82 5.79 -1.48 -0.95
N PHE A 83 6.98 -0.89 -1.08
CA PHE A 83 7.23 0.50 -0.68
C PHE A 83 6.33 1.48 -1.43
N LEU A 84 6.22 1.34 -2.76
CA LEU A 84 5.36 2.22 -3.56
C LEU A 84 3.88 2.03 -3.23
N PHE A 85 3.46 0.79 -2.96
CA PHE A 85 2.11 0.49 -2.49
C PHE A 85 1.81 1.16 -1.14
N VAL A 86 2.68 1.00 -0.13
CA VAL A 86 2.49 1.61 1.20
C VAL A 86 2.51 3.13 1.12
N LEU A 87 3.35 3.71 0.26
CA LEU A 87 3.37 5.16 0.03
C LEU A 87 2.06 5.67 -0.57
N ASP A 88 1.51 4.95 -1.55
CA ASP A 88 0.22 5.28 -2.15
C ASP A 88 -0.93 5.13 -1.12
N LEU A 89 -0.91 4.06 -0.33
CA LEU A 89 -1.86 3.84 0.76
C LEU A 89 -1.81 4.98 1.79
N TYR A 90 -0.61 5.38 2.23
CA TYR A 90 -0.41 6.50 3.17
C TYR A 90 -0.99 7.83 2.65
N ARG A 91 -0.90 8.07 1.33
CA ARG A 91 -1.42 9.29 0.70
C ARG A 91 -2.94 9.29 0.65
N ARG A 92 -3.54 8.16 0.29
CA ARG A 92 -4.98 8.02 0.01
C ARG A 92 -5.83 7.78 1.26
N ASP A 93 -5.28 7.06 2.23
CA ASP A 93 -6.03 6.61 3.40
C ASP A 93 -5.46 7.24 4.68
N VAL A 94 -6.28 8.10 5.31
CA VAL A 94 -5.91 8.80 6.54
C VAL A 94 -5.75 7.82 7.70
N GLY A 95 -6.53 6.74 7.74
CA GLY A 95 -6.48 5.78 8.84
C GLY A 95 -5.14 5.04 8.92
N PHE A 96 -4.48 4.83 7.78
CA PHE A 96 -3.18 4.15 7.73
C PHE A 96 -2.00 5.03 8.15
N ARG A 97 -2.16 6.35 8.25
CA ARG A 97 -1.04 7.27 8.46
C ARG A 97 -0.30 7.00 9.77
N ASP A 98 -1.04 6.81 10.85
CA ASP A 98 -0.45 6.59 12.18
C ASP A 98 0.27 5.24 12.22
N GLY A 99 -0.39 4.17 11.74
CA GLY A 99 0.19 2.83 11.69
C GLY A 99 1.44 2.75 10.81
N VAL A 100 1.46 3.43 9.66
CA VAL A 100 2.64 3.50 8.78
C VAL A 100 3.75 4.34 9.43
N THR A 101 3.41 5.47 10.06
CA THR A 101 4.38 6.34 10.74
C THR A 101 5.09 5.60 11.86
N GLU A 102 4.35 4.91 12.73
CA GLU A 102 4.92 4.11 13.81
C GLU A 102 5.85 3.00 13.30
N VAL A 103 5.47 2.34 12.19
CA VAL A 103 6.34 1.33 11.57
C VAL A 103 7.62 1.97 11.03
N LEU A 104 7.52 3.10 10.33
CA LEU A 104 8.67 3.81 9.77
C LEU A 104 9.64 4.28 10.87
N GLU A 105 9.14 4.85 11.96
CA GLU A 105 9.94 5.31 13.10
C GLU A 105 10.77 4.17 13.72
N ALA A 106 10.24 2.95 13.69
CA ALA A 106 10.94 1.74 14.15
C ALA A 106 11.88 1.12 13.10
N MET A 107 11.92 1.63 11.87
CA MET A 107 12.79 1.12 10.79
C MET A 107 14.12 1.88 10.73
N PRO A 108 15.15 1.29 10.09
CA PRO A 108 16.41 1.98 9.78
C PRO A 108 16.21 3.33 9.08
N GLY A 109 17.05 4.32 9.44
CA GLY A 109 16.87 5.71 9.01
C GLY A 109 17.08 5.97 7.50
N ASP A 110 17.67 5.04 6.76
CA ASP A 110 17.71 5.07 5.29
C ASP A 110 16.32 4.85 4.67
N ILE A 111 15.53 3.92 5.22
CA ILE A 111 14.15 3.66 4.77
C ILE A 111 13.25 4.86 5.07
N GLN A 112 13.38 5.46 6.25
CA GLN A 112 12.65 6.68 6.62
C GLN A 112 12.96 7.84 5.68
N ARG A 113 14.25 8.13 5.44
CA ARG A 113 14.67 9.20 4.53
C ARG A 113 14.15 8.96 3.11
N ARG A 114 14.23 7.72 2.62
CA ARG A 114 13.69 7.34 1.31
C ARG A 114 12.18 7.55 1.23
N PHE A 115 11.44 7.19 2.28
CA PHE A 115 9.99 7.39 2.37
C PHE A 115 9.64 8.88 2.30
N LEU A 116 10.25 9.71 3.14
CA LEU A 116 10.03 11.16 3.17
C LEU A 116 10.39 11.83 1.83
N PHE A 117 11.54 11.47 1.24
CA PHE A 117 11.95 11.96 -0.07
C PHE A 117 10.91 11.65 -1.15
N ARG A 118 10.40 10.42 -1.18
CA ARG A 118 9.40 10.01 -2.17
C ARG A 118 8.02 10.64 -1.89
N LEU A 119 7.67 10.85 -0.63
CA LEU A 119 6.42 11.49 -0.21
C LEU A 119 6.33 12.93 -0.73
N GLN A 120 7.43 13.68 -0.71
CA GLN A 120 7.54 15.05 -1.21
C GLN A 120 7.57 15.15 -2.74
N SER A 121 7.91 14.06 -3.43
CA SER A 121 7.91 14.01 -4.90
C SER A 121 6.49 13.84 -5.44
N PRO A 122 6.11 14.54 -6.54
CA PRO A 122 4.80 14.34 -7.16
C PRO A 122 4.59 12.86 -7.52
N SER A 123 3.34 12.40 -7.41
CA SER A 123 3.00 11.03 -7.79
C SER A 123 3.29 10.86 -9.29
N PRO A 124 3.89 9.75 -9.73
CA PRO A 124 4.06 9.50 -11.16
C PRO A 124 2.71 9.44 -11.91
N ALA A 125 1.60 9.20 -11.19
CA ALA A 125 0.25 9.36 -11.73
C ALA A 125 -0.09 10.81 -12.10
N ASP A 126 0.42 11.80 -11.34
CA ASP A 126 0.15 13.22 -11.56
C ASP A 126 0.96 13.79 -12.76
N SER A 127 2.13 13.20 -13.05
CA SER A 127 2.96 13.59 -14.20
C SER A 127 2.40 13.15 -15.56
N SER A 128 1.36 12.31 -15.58
CA SER A 128 0.75 11.78 -16.81
C SER A 128 -0.38 12.67 -17.36
N GLY A 129 -0.76 13.74 -16.64
CA GLY A 129 -1.96 14.53 -16.92
C GLY A 129 -1.75 16.00 -17.32
N ARG A 130 -0.52 16.47 -17.53
CA ARG A 130 -0.27 17.87 -17.97
C ARG A 130 0.30 17.90 -19.38
N VAL A 131 -0.59 17.95 -20.37
CA VAL A 131 -0.24 18.53 -21.68
C VAL A 131 -0.07 20.04 -21.46
N PRO A 132 1.10 20.64 -21.72
CA PRO A 132 1.22 22.09 -21.70
C PRO A 132 0.40 22.64 -22.87
N ASP A 133 -0.57 23.47 -22.51
CA ASP A 133 -1.45 24.18 -23.43
C ASP A 133 -0.61 24.97 -24.44
N GLY A 134 -0.99 24.88 -25.71
CA GLY A 134 -0.18 25.28 -26.85
C GLY A 134 0.12 26.78 -26.88
N THR A 135 1.38 27.14 -27.07
CA THR A 135 1.74 28.43 -27.64
C THR A 135 1.75 28.32 -29.17
N PRO A 136 0.99 29.15 -29.91
CA PRO A 136 1.08 29.19 -31.35
C PRO A 136 2.44 29.76 -31.76
N SER A 137 3.16 29.01 -32.59
CA SER A 137 4.34 29.49 -33.30
C SER A 137 3.94 30.54 -34.33
N THR A 138 4.23 31.81 -34.06
CA THR A 138 4.12 32.87 -35.07
C THR A 138 5.40 32.89 -35.91
N GLN A 139 5.36 32.26 -37.08
CA GLN A 139 6.30 32.53 -38.16
C GLN A 139 6.12 33.97 -38.64
N GLY A 140 7.07 34.85 -38.30
CA GLY A 140 7.20 36.19 -38.86
C GLY A 140 8.21 36.20 -40.00
N LYS A 141 7.71 36.35 -41.23
CA LYS A 141 8.46 36.42 -42.48
C LYS A 141 9.45 37.60 -42.48
N THR A 142 10.68 37.32 -42.87
CA THR A 142 11.65 38.30 -43.41
C THR A 142 11.10 38.87 -44.72
N VAL A 143 10.93 40.19 -44.78
CA VAL A 143 10.77 40.94 -46.03
C VAL A 143 11.98 41.87 -46.16
N THR A 144 12.92 41.46 -46.99
CA THR A 144 13.89 42.34 -47.62
C THR A 144 13.47 42.48 -49.08
N SER A 145 13.26 43.71 -49.54
CA SER A 145 13.30 44.04 -50.97
C SER A 145 13.87 45.44 -51.12
N SER A 146 14.86 45.50 -51.99
CA SER A 146 15.52 46.68 -52.54
C SER A 146 14.61 47.46 -53.49
#